data_AF-A0A9E0UHB5-F1
#
_entry.id   AF-A0A9E0UHB5-F1
#
_cell.length_a   1.000
_cell.length_b   1.000
_cell.length_c   1.000
_cell.angle_alpha   90.00
_cell.angle_beta   90.00
_cell.angle_gamma   90.00
#
_symmetry.space_group_name_H-M   'P 1'
#
loop_
_entity.id
_entity.type
_entity.pdbx_description
1 polymer ?
#
loop_
_entity_poly.entity_id
_entity_poly.type
_entity_poly.pdbx_seq_one_letter_code
_entity_poly.pdbx_strand_id
1 'polypeptide(L)'
;MWWRAIFQALLLAAAIMTATMPLSVAEPLPLLLAETERGQADIALYLVSEKLDGVRAFWDGKILRTRNGNPINAPGWFFEKFPARALDGELWIGRGQFERLSGTVRRQVPDDAAWRQVRYLVFELPQAPGTFRERVQSMRQIIAAAKVPWLQAVEQFEIKNRKALEQKLDEIVRAGGEGLMLHRADALYTTGRSDVLLKMKPWHDAEATVIAHQSGKGKYTGMLGALRVRTSEGVEFMLGTGLSDANRRNPPPIGSVITFRYRELTSRGRPKFASFLRVRGI
;
A
#
# COMPACT_ATOMS: atom_id res chain seq x y z
N MET A 1 -28.63 39.31 72.54
CA MET A 1 -29.07 38.02 71.98
C MET A 1 -27.92 37.50 71.10
N TRP A 2 -26.79 37.06 71.66
CA TRP A 2 -26.49 35.67 72.09
C TRP A 2 -26.75 34.60 71.01
N TRP A 3 -25.67 34.29 70.29
CA TRP A 3 -25.10 32.96 69.98
C TRP A 3 -25.54 32.15 68.73
N ARG A 4 -24.50 31.55 68.11
CA ARG A 4 -24.41 30.33 67.25
C ARG A 4 -24.63 30.55 65.74
N ALA A 5 -23.90 29.93 64.82
CA ALA A 5 -22.70 29.08 64.81
C ALA A 5 -22.28 28.98 63.33
N ILE A 6 -21.03 29.30 62.96
CA ILE A 6 -20.04 28.32 62.48
C ILE A 6 -20.60 26.89 62.47
N PHE A 7 -21.04 26.39 61.32
CA PHE A 7 -20.92 24.99 60.84
C PHE A 7 -21.85 24.81 59.63
N GLN A 8 -21.28 24.85 58.42
CA GLN A 8 -21.53 23.92 57.30
C GLN A 8 -20.75 24.42 56.08
N ALA A 9 -19.43 24.31 56.20
CA ALA A 9 -18.65 23.86 55.07
C ALA A 9 -19.08 22.41 54.80
N LEU A 10 -19.74 22.15 53.68
CA LEU A 10 -19.71 20.89 52.92
C LEU A 10 -20.72 20.96 51.77
N LEU A 11 -20.25 20.61 50.57
CA LEU A 11 -21.02 20.19 49.40
C LEU A 11 -21.67 21.29 48.54
N LEU A 12 -20.85 22.13 47.89
CA LEU A 12 -21.18 22.56 46.52
C LEU A 12 -19.94 22.94 45.69
N ALA A 13 -18.87 22.15 45.82
CA ALA A 13 -17.93 21.98 44.72
C ALA A 13 -18.53 20.89 43.82
N ALA A 14 -19.50 21.28 43.00
CA ALA A 14 -19.91 20.45 41.87
C ALA A 14 -18.68 20.33 40.98
N ALA A 15 -17.96 19.22 41.12
CA ALA A 15 -16.87 18.86 40.27
C ALA A 15 -17.40 18.87 38.84
N ILE A 16 -17.04 19.91 38.09
CA ILE A 16 -16.98 19.82 36.64
C ILE A 16 -15.80 18.88 36.37
N MET A 17 -16.02 17.58 36.61
CA MET A 17 -15.27 16.56 35.91
C MET A 17 -15.77 16.64 34.47
N THR A 18 -15.15 17.50 33.67
CA THR A 18 -15.04 17.22 32.26
C THR A 18 -14.38 15.85 32.19
N ALA A 19 -15.19 14.80 32.03
CA ALA A 19 -14.71 13.53 31.56
C ALA A 19 -14.10 13.83 30.20
N THR A 20 -12.81 14.13 30.16
CA THR A 20 -12.00 14.03 28.97
C THR A 20 -12.01 12.56 28.64
N MET A 21 -13.05 12.13 27.92
CA MET A 21 -13.07 10.85 27.25
C MET A 21 -11.77 10.80 26.46
N PRO A 22 -10.82 9.90 26.80
CA PRO A 22 -9.64 9.77 25.98
C PRO A 22 -10.16 9.49 24.57
N LEU A 23 -9.67 10.24 23.57
CA LEU A 23 -9.92 9.87 22.18
C LEU A 23 -9.44 8.42 22.06
N SER A 24 -10.38 7.49 21.96
CA SER A 24 -10.06 6.10 21.70
C SER A 24 -9.36 6.08 20.37
N VAL A 25 -8.05 5.83 20.39
CA VAL A 25 -7.28 5.60 19.18
C VAL A 25 -7.88 4.35 18.56
N ALA A 26 -8.53 4.49 17.41
CA ALA A 26 -9.16 3.37 16.73
C ALA A 26 -8.13 2.25 16.54
N GLU A 27 -8.48 1.03 16.97
CA GLU A 27 -7.59 -0.10 16.78
C GLU A 27 -7.40 -0.38 15.28
N PRO A 28 -6.16 -0.70 14.83
CA PRO A 28 -5.92 -1.07 13.45
C PRO A 28 -6.79 -2.25 13.04
N LEU A 29 -7.44 -2.15 11.88
CA LEU A 29 -8.28 -3.22 11.38
C LEU A 29 -7.40 -4.44 11.00
N PRO A 30 -7.77 -5.67 11.39
CA PRO A 30 -7.05 -6.87 10.99
C PRO A 30 -7.37 -7.17 9.52
N LEU A 31 -6.65 -6.52 8.62
CA LEU A 31 -6.86 -6.61 7.17
C LEU A 31 -5.81 -7.48 6.49
N LEU A 32 -6.15 -8.03 5.33
CA LEU A 32 -5.19 -8.67 4.44
C LEU A 32 -4.14 -7.66 3.94
N LEU A 33 -2.86 -8.00 4.02
CA LEU A 33 -1.75 -7.13 3.63
C LEU A 33 -0.86 -7.81 2.59
N ALA A 34 -0.48 -7.04 1.56
CA ALA A 34 0.30 -7.59 0.47
C ALA A 34 1.80 -7.70 0.77
N GLU A 35 2.40 -8.85 0.50
CA GLU A 35 3.84 -9.05 0.36
C GLU A 35 4.35 -8.64 -1.03
N THR A 36 5.67 -8.60 -1.23
CA THR A 36 6.23 -8.24 -2.55
C THR A 36 6.46 -9.49 -3.41
N GLU A 37 6.03 -9.47 -4.68
CA GLU A 37 6.39 -10.49 -5.67
C GLU A 37 7.86 -10.31 -6.07
N ARG A 38 8.70 -11.31 -5.82
CA ARG A 38 10.15 -11.34 -6.02
C ARG A 38 10.59 -12.49 -6.94
N GLY A 39 9.67 -13.09 -7.69
CA GLY A 39 9.92 -14.31 -8.46
C GLY A 39 9.39 -15.60 -7.82
N GLN A 40 8.86 -15.54 -6.60
CA GLN A 40 8.46 -16.75 -5.85
C GLN A 40 7.10 -17.34 -6.24
N ALA A 41 6.26 -16.58 -6.93
CA ALA A 41 4.89 -17.01 -7.21
C ALA A 41 4.83 -17.95 -8.41
N ASP A 42 4.06 -19.05 -8.26
CA ASP A 42 3.51 -19.80 -9.40
C ASP A 42 2.28 -19.04 -9.93
N ILE A 43 2.47 -18.32 -11.02
CA ILE A 43 1.52 -17.32 -11.52
C ILE A 43 0.15 -17.92 -11.85
N ALA A 44 0.09 -19.18 -12.28
CA ALA A 44 -1.15 -19.84 -12.64
C ALA A 44 -2.12 -20.02 -11.45
N LEU A 45 -1.61 -19.96 -10.22
CA LEU A 45 -2.40 -20.07 -8.99
C LEU A 45 -3.01 -18.74 -8.54
N TYR A 46 -2.72 -17.64 -9.21
CA TYR A 46 -3.14 -16.30 -8.80
C TYR A 46 -4.12 -15.67 -9.79
N LEU A 47 -5.10 -14.95 -9.24
CA LEU A 47 -5.84 -13.93 -9.97
C LEU A 47 -5.07 -12.62 -9.88
N VAL A 48 -4.99 -11.91 -11.00
CA VAL A 48 -4.18 -10.69 -11.13
C VAL A 48 -5.09 -9.48 -11.32
N SER A 49 -4.80 -8.37 -10.66
CA SER A 49 -5.52 -7.11 -10.82
C SER A 49 -4.56 -5.93 -10.94
N GLU A 50 -5.02 -4.80 -11.45
CA GLU A 50 -4.25 -3.54 -11.37
C GLU A 50 -4.05 -3.15 -9.90
N LYS A 51 -2.82 -2.78 -9.54
CA LYS A 51 -2.57 -2.09 -8.28
C LYS A 51 -3.02 -0.64 -8.43
N LEU A 52 -4.05 -0.27 -7.69
CA LEU A 52 -4.59 1.07 -7.66
C LEU A 52 -3.80 1.96 -6.68
N ASP A 53 -3.41 3.15 -7.16
CA ASP A 53 -2.79 4.18 -6.33
C ASP A 53 -3.88 5.11 -5.77
N GLY A 54 -4.57 4.64 -4.73
CA GLY A 54 -5.71 5.32 -4.13
C GLY A 54 -5.61 5.43 -2.61
N VAL A 55 -6.78 5.46 -1.95
CA VAL A 55 -6.86 5.39 -0.49
C VAL A 55 -7.67 4.16 -0.10
N ARG A 56 -7.00 3.15 0.45
CA ARG A 56 -7.67 1.96 1.00
C ARG A 56 -8.75 2.35 2.00
N ALA A 57 -9.94 1.85 1.77
CA ALA A 57 -11.10 2.02 2.63
C ALA A 57 -11.75 0.66 2.91
N PHE A 58 -12.08 0.43 4.17
CA PHE A 58 -12.85 -0.70 4.64
C PHE A 58 -14.27 -0.22 4.97
N TRP A 59 -15.26 -0.80 4.33
CA TRP A 59 -16.67 -0.60 4.65
C TRP A 59 -17.10 -1.72 5.60
N ASP A 60 -17.58 -1.38 6.79
CA ASP A 60 -18.02 -2.37 7.80
C ASP A 60 -19.51 -2.75 7.69
N GLY A 61 -20.20 -2.28 6.65
CA GLY A 61 -21.65 -2.36 6.51
C GLY A 61 -22.39 -1.09 6.96
N LYS A 62 -21.69 -0.13 7.58
CA LYS A 62 -22.27 1.12 8.10
C LYS A 62 -21.43 2.36 7.84
N ILE A 63 -20.11 2.27 8.03
CA ILE A 63 -19.20 3.39 7.82
C ILE A 63 -17.93 2.95 7.07
N LEU A 64 -17.34 3.91 6.36
CA LEU A 64 -16.02 3.76 5.74
C LEU A 64 -14.93 4.07 6.77
N ARG A 65 -13.89 3.24 6.78
CA ARG A 65 -12.74 3.37 7.66
C ARG A 65 -11.45 3.26 6.86
N THR A 66 -10.45 4.04 7.25
CA THR A 66 -9.08 3.86 6.76
C THR A 66 -8.50 2.55 7.28
N ARG A 67 -7.36 2.12 6.72
CA ARG A 67 -6.59 0.96 7.21
C ARG A 67 -6.32 0.98 8.72
N ASN A 68 -6.13 2.17 9.29
CA ASN A 68 -5.82 2.33 10.71
C ASN A 68 -7.09 2.49 11.58
N GLY A 69 -8.27 2.20 11.05
CA GLY A 69 -9.54 2.23 11.80
C GLY A 69 -10.24 3.59 11.86
N ASN A 70 -9.56 4.67 11.47
CA ASN A 70 -10.14 6.03 11.49
C ASN A 70 -11.32 6.14 10.52
N PRO A 71 -12.45 6.75 10.91
CA PRO A 71 -13.56 7.02 9.99
C PRO A 71 -13.13 7.87 8.78
N ILE A 72 -13.76 7.60 7.63
CA ILE A 72 -13.68 8.42 6.43
C ILE A 72 -15.00 9.18 6.30
N ASN A 73 -14.93 10.51 6.31
CA ASN A 73 -16.10 11.36 6.19
C ASN A 73 -16.48 11.49 4.71
N ALA A 74 -17.26 10.53 4.22
CA ALA A 74 -17.89 10.59 2.90
C ALA A 74 -19.30 11.21 3.01
N PRO A 75 -19.82 11.87 1.95
CA PRO A 75 -21.22 12.26 1.90
C PRO A 75 -22.16 11.05 2.06
N GLY A 76 -23.31 11.23 2.71
CA GLY A 76 -24.27 10.12 2.93
C GLY A 76 -24.69 9.43 1.63
N TRP A 77 -24.95 10.22 0.57
CA TRP A 77 -25.33 9.70 -0.75
C TRP A 77 -24.28 8.73 -1.34
N PHE A 78 -23.02 8.81 -0.91
CA PHE A 78 -21.94 7.98 -1.44
C PHE A 78 -22.09 6.51 -1.03
N PHE A 79 -22.54 6.23 0.19
CA PHE A 79 -22.60 4.88 0.73
C PHE A 79 -24.01 4.43 1.15
N GLU A 80 -25.04 5.27 1.02
CA GLU A 80 -26.41 4.97 1.45
C GLU A 80 -26.97 3.66 0.87
N LYS A 81 -26.56 3.29 -0.35
CA LYS A 81 -27.00 2.08 -1.06
C LYS A 81 -25.93 0.98 -1.09
N PHE A 82 -24.86 1.13 -0.31
CA PHE A 82 -23.87 0.06 -0.20
C PHE A 82 -24.49 -1.14 0.53
N PRO A 83 -24.08 -2.36 0.18
CA PRO A 83 -24.59 -3.55 0.84
C PRO A 83 -24.17 -3.54 2.32
N ALA A 84 -25.06 -4.00 3.21
CA ALA A 84 -24.82 -4.07 4.64
C ALA A 84 -23.90 -5.26 5.02
N ARG A 85 -22.68 -5.27 4.47
CA ARG A 85 -21.64 -6.28 4.72
C ARG A 85 -20.25 -5.67 4.63
N ALA A 86 -19.26 -6.38 5.15
CA ALA A 86 -17.86 -5.99 5.00
C ALA A 86 -17.42 -5.99 3.52
N LEU A 87 -16.79 -4.89 3.09
CA LEU A 87 -16.10 -4.75 1.81
C LEU A 87 -14.72 -4.13 2.04
N ASP A 88 -13.72 -4.59 1.30
CA ASP A 88 -12.38 -4.01 1.30
C ASP A 88 -12.01 -3.58 -0.11
N GLY A 89 -11.55 -2.33 -0.23
CA GLY A 89 -11.41 -1.69 -1.52
C GLY A 89 -10.54 -0.45 -1.46
N GLU A 90 -10.38 0.15 -2.63
CA GLU A 90 -9.64 1.38 -2.80
C GLU A 90 -10.61 2.50 -3.21
N LEU A 91 -10.63 3.61 -2.47
CA LEU A 91 -11.19 4.85 -3.00
C LEU A 91 -10.26 5.32 -4.12
N TRP A 92 -10.83 5.70 -5.28
CA TRP A 92 -10.04 5.95 -6.47
C TRP A 92 -10.74 6.90 -7.44
N ILE A 93 -10.00 7.86 -8.01
CA ILE A 93 -10.50 8.77 -9.05
C ILE A 93 -10.03 8.28 -10.43
N GLY A 94 -8.72 8.09 -10.57
CA GLY A 94 -8.04 7.78 -11.82
C GLY A 94 -6.54 7.61 -11.59
N ARG A 95 -5.84 7.15 -12.63
CA ARG A 95 -4.38 7.02 -12.62
C ARG A 95 -3.72 8.38 -12.43
N GLY A 96 -2.68 8.45 -11.60
CA GLY A 96 -1.97 9.71 -11.30
C GLY A 96 -2.81 10.75 -10.54
N GLN A 97 -3.93 10.38 -9.91
CA GLN A 97 -4.81 11.30 -9.17
C GLN A 97 -4.74 11.12 -7.65
N PHE A 98 -3.70 10.45 -7.13
CA PHE A 98 -3.56 10.16 -5.70
C PHE A 98 -3.63 11.41 -4.84
N GLU A 99 -2.86 12.47 -5.15
CA GLU A 99 -2.83 13.70 -4.33
C GLU A 99 -4.22 14.36 -4.23
N ARG A 100 -4.93 14.45 -5.37
CA ARG A 100 -6.30 14.99 -5.42
C ARG A 100 -7.26 14.17 -4.58
N LEU A 101 -7.22 12.85 -4.73
CA LEU A 101 -8.02 11.93 -3.93
C LEU A 101 -7.70 12.07 -2.43
N SER A 102 -6.41 12.08 -2.08
CA SER A 102 -5.94 12.19 -0.70
C SER A 102 -6.46 13.46 -0.05
N GLY A 103 -6.39 14.58 -0.77
CA GLY A 103 -6.96 15.86 -0.32
C GLY A 103 -8.47 15.83 -0.13
N THR A 104 -9.20 15.05 -0.95
CA THR A 104 -10.66 14.89 -0.85
C THR A 104 -11.05 14.06 0.38
N VAL A 105 -10.40 12.89 0.56
CA VAL A 105 -10.75 11.90 1.59
C VAL A 105 -10.38 12.36 3.02
N ARG A 106 -9.37 13.22 3.17
CA ARG A 106 -8.91 13.72 4.49
C ARG A 106 -9.73 14.89 5.05
N ARG A 107 -10.66 15.47 4.27
CA ARG A 107 -11.47 16.59 4.75
C ARG A 107 -12.40 16.14 5.86
N GLN A 108 -12.52 16.97 6.90
CA GLN A 108 -13.48 16.72 7.98
C GLN A 108 -14.92 16.92 7.51
N VAL A 109 -15.17 17.98 6.72
CA VAL A 109 -16.43 18.21 6.04
C VAL A 109 -16.30 17.75 4.59
N PRO A 110 -17.06 16.75 4.14
CA PRO A 110 -16.95 16.28 2.76
C PRO A 110 -17.41 17.34 1.76
N ASP A 111 -16.77 17.33 0.59
CA ASP A 111 -17.12 18.18 -0.54
C ASP A 111 -17.81 17.35 -1.63
N ASP A 112 -19.10 17.61 -1.84
CA ASP A 112 -19.92 16.81 -2.76
C ASP A 112 -19.35 16.78 -4.18
N ALA A 113 -18.90 17.93 -4.70
CA ALA A 113 -18.38 18.04 -6.06
C ALA A 113 -17.10 17.22 -6.27
N ALA A 114 -16.21 17.19 -5.28
CA ALA A 114 -15.01 16.38 -5.28
C ALA A 114 -15.34 14.88 -5.17
N TRP A 115 -16.26 14.50 -4.27
CA TRP A 115 -16.67 13.12 -4.05
C TRP A 115 -17.39 12.50 -5.26
N ARG A 116 -18.02 13.30 -6.12
CA ARG A 116 -18.63 12.80 -7.38
C ARG A 116 -17.64 12.20 -8.37
N GLN A 117 -16.34 12.43 -8.18
CA GLN A 117 -15.28 11.85 -9.01
C GLN A 117 -14.68 10.60 -8.39
N VAL A 118 -15.01 10.32 -7.12
CA VAL A 118 -14.48 9.18 -6.37
C VAL A 118 -15.30 7.95 -6.68
N ARG A 119 -14.62 6.83 -6.89
CA ARG A 119 -15.19 5.48 -6.94
C ARG A 119 -14.64 4.67 -5.78
N TYR A 120 -15.40 3.67 -5.35
CA TYR A 120 -14.95 2.63 -4.45
C TYR A 120 -14.76 1.33 -5.21
N LEU A 121 -13.49 1.00 -5.48
CA LEU A 121 -13.08 -0.18 -6.23
C LEU A 121 -12.77 -1.31 -5.25
N VAL A 122 -13.75 -2.18 -5.03
CA VAL A 122 -13.70 -3.29 -4.09
C VAL A 122 -12.85 -4.41 -4.66
N PHE A 123 -11.88 -4.90 -3.89
CA PHE A 123 -11.01 -6.01 -4.27
C PHE A 123 -11.14 -7.22 -3.33
N GLU A 124 -11.86 -7.10 -2.20
CA GLU A 124 -12.12 -8.25 -1.34
C GLU A 124 -13.46 -8.18 -0.58
N LEU A 125 -13.91 -9.38 -0.14
CA LEU A 125 -14.98 -9.59 0.83
C LEU A 125 -14.42 -10.19 2.13
N PRO A 126 -13.99 -9.35 3.10
CA PRO A 126 -13.45 -9.81 4.37
C PRO A 126 -14.40 -10.77 5.10
N GLN A 127 -13.82 -11.85 5.64
CA GLN A 127 -14.54 -12.90 6.39
C GLN A 127 -15.63 -13.65 5.60
N ALA A 128 -15.75 -13.44 4.29
CA ALA A 128 -16.65 -14.25 3.48
C ALA A 128 -16.08 -15.68 3.32
N PRO A 129 -16.94 -16.71 3.30
CA PRO A 129 -16.50 -18.08 3.09
C PRO A 129 -15.97 -18.31 1.68
N GLY A 130 -15.32 -19.45 1.50
CA GLY A 130 -14.81 -19.89 0.21
C GLY A 130 -13.45 -19.30 -0.16
N THR A 131 -12.95 -19.76 -1.30
CA THR A 131 -11.72 -19.32 -1.96
C THR A 131 -11.84 -17.90 -2.51
N PHE A 132 -10.70 -17.25 -2.79
CA PHE A 132 -10.73 -15.92 -3.40
C PHE A 132 -11.48 -15.90 -4.74
N ARG A 133 -11.36 -16.97 -5.54
CA ARG A 133 -12.10 -17.10 -6.80
C ARG A 133 -13.62 -17.03 -6.59
N GLU A 134 -14.14 -17.72 -5.58
CA GLU A 134 -15.56 -17.70 -5.22
C GLU A 134 -15.97 -16.33 -4.65
N ARG A 135 -15.09 -15.69 -3.87
CA ARG A 135 -15.31 -14.34 -3.33
C ARG A 135 -15.33 -13.27 -4.44
N VAL A 136 -14.52 -13.41 -5.49
CA VAL A 136 -14.57 -12.54 -6.68
C VAL A 136 -15.92 -12.64 -7.40
N GLN A 137 -16.45 -13.86 -7.56
CA GLN A 137 -17.79 -14.04 -8.14
C GLN A 137 -18.88 -13.41 -7.26
N SER A 138 -18.84 -13.68 -5.96
CA SER A 138 -19.75 -13.10 -4.97
C SER A 138 -19.70 -11.56 -4.98
N MET A 139 -18.49 -11.00 -5.02
CA MET A 139 -18.26 -9.55 -5.05
C MET A 139 -18.89 -8.92 -6.29
N ARG A 140 -18.73 -9.52 -7.47
CA ARG A 140 -19.37 -9.04 -8.70
C ARG A 140 -20.89 -9.04 -8.59
N GLN A 141 -21.48 -10.11 -8.06
CA GLN A 141 -22.93 -10.22 -7.88
C GLN A 141 -23.48 -9.17 -6.92
N ILE A 142 -22.85 -9.02 -5.74
CA ILE A 142 -23.25 -8.07 -4.71
C ILE A 142 -23.17 -6.62 -5.22
N ILE A 143 -22.09 -6.29 -5.91
CA ILE A 143 -21.87 -4.94 -6.43
C ILE A 143 -22.85 -4.63 -7.56
N ALA A 144 -23.10 -5.59 -8.46
CA ALA A 144 -24.12 -5.44 -9.51
C ALA A 144 -25.53 -5.24 -8.92
N ALA A 145 -25.87 -5.98 -7.86
CA ALA A 145 -27.17 -5.87 -7.19
C ALA A 145 -27.38 -4.51 -6.51
N ALA A 146 -26.32 -3.87 -6.02
CA ALA A 146 -26.40 -2.54 -5.41
C ALA A 146 -26.81 -1.44 -6.41
N LYS A 147 -26.53 -1.62 -7.71
CA LYS A 147 -26.83 -0.65 -8.78
C LYS A 147 -26.29 0.76 -8.49
N VAL A 148 -25.12 0.83 -7.86
CA VAL A 148 -24.43 2.09 -7.53
C VAL A 148 -23.27 2.29 -8.52
N PRO A 149 -23.30 3.32 -9.40
CA PRO A 149 -22.31 3.47 -10.46
C PRO A 149 -20.85 3.62 -9.99
N TRP A 150 -20.65 4.19 -8.80
CA TRP A 150 -19.34 4.41 -8.20
C TRP A 150 -18.89 3.29 -7.24
N LEU A 151 -19.68 2.23 -7.06
CA LEU A 151 -19.27 1.01 -6.38
C LEU A 151 -18.94 -0.04 -7.44
N GLN A 152 -17.69 -0.48 -7.52
CA GLN A 152 -17.24 -1.37 -8.60
C GLN A 152 -16.34 -2.47 -8.06
N ALA A 153 -16.41 -3.67 -8.64
CA ALA A 153 -15.44 -4.72 -8.38
C ALA A 153 -14.18 -4.45 -9.19
N VAL A 154 -13.00 -4.59 -8.58
CA VAL A 154 -11.73 -4.58 -9.31
C VAL A 154 -11.71 -5.75 -10.29
N GLU A 155 -11.31 -5.48 -11.53
CA GLU A 155 -11.16 -6.50 -12.57
C GLU A 155 -10.05 -7.49 -12.19
N GLN A 156 -10.32 -8.77 -12.43
CA GLN A 156 -9.40 -9.87 -12.14
C GLN A 156 -9.12 -10.63 -13.43
N PHE A 157 -7.84 -10.81 -13.73
CA PHE A 157 -7.30 -11.50 -14.90
C PHE A 157 -6.72 -12.85 -14.49
N GLU A 158 -6.88 -13.84 -15.36
CA GLU A 158 -6.11 -15.08 -15.29
C GLU A 158 -4.87 -14.96 -16.17
N ILE A 159 -3.70 -15.19 -15.58
CA ILE A 159 -2.43 -15.09 -16.29
C ILE A 159 -1.70 -16.43 -16.19
N LYS A 160 -1.36 -17.01 -17.34
CA LYS A 160 -0.84 -18.39 -17.40
C LYS A 160 0.61 -18.53 -16.94
N ASN A 161 1.43 -17.50 -17.13
CA ASN A 161 2.86 -17.58 -16.87
C ASN A 161 3.50 -16.21 -16.62
N ARG A 162 4.75 -16.24 -16.14
CA ARG A 162 5.53 -15.05 -15.78
C ARG A 162 5.73 -14.07 -16.92
N LYS A 163 5.97 -14.55 -18.14
CA LYS A 163 6.14 -13.67 -19.31
C LYS A 163 4.86 -12.87 -19.59
N ALA A 164 3.70 -13.51 -19.52
CA ALA A 164 2.42 -12.82 -19.68
C ALA A 164 2.13 -11.85 -18.53
N LEU A 165 2.57 -12.17 -17.30
CA LEU A 165 2.47 -11.25 -16.16
C LEU A 165 3.30 -9.98 -16.36
N GLU A 166 4.54 -10.13 -16.82
CA GLU A 166 5.44 -9.01 -17.13
C GLU A 166 4.87 -8.14 -18.26
N GLN A 167 4.32 -8.75 -19.31
CA GLN A 167 3.63 -8.01 -20.38
C GLN A 167 2.42 -7.24 -19.86
N LYS A 168 1.61 -7.84 -18.98
CA LYS A 168 0.46 -7.16 -18.37
C LYS A 168 0.90 -6.01 -17.47
N LEU A 169 2.00 -6.18 -16.72
CA LEU A 169 2.57 -5.10 -15.91
C LEU A 169 2.99 -3.92 -16.81
N ASP A 170 3.72 -4.19 -17.89
CA ASP A 170 4.16 -3.16 -18.82
C ASP A 170 2.99 -2.43 -19.50
N GLU A 171 1.93 -3.16 -19.87
CA GLU A 171 0.69 -2.58 -20.40
C GLU A 171 0.06 -1.59 -19.40
N ILE A 172 -0.13 -2.02 -18.15
CA ILE A 172 -0.73 -1.21 -17.10
C ILE A 172 0.13 0.02 -16.79
N VAL A 173 1.45 -0.15 -16.65
CA VAL A 173 2.38 0.94 -16.35
C VAL A 173 2.45 1.94 -17.50
N ARG A 174 2.50 1.48 -18.77
CA ARG A 174 2.48 2.36 -19.94
C ARG A 174 1.20 3.21 -20.01
N ALA A 175 0.10 2.66 -19.52
CA ALA A 175 -1.17 3.36 -19.44
C ALA A 175 -1.33 4.19 -18.14
N GLY A 176 -0.25 4.37 -17.37
CA GLY A 176 -0.16 5.23 -16.17
C GLY A 176 -0.51 4.53 -14.84
N GLY A 177 -0.71 3.22 -14.84
CA GLY A 177 -1.05 2.44 -13.65
C GLY A 177 0.17 2.18 -12.76
N GLU A 178 -0.06 1.88 -11.48
CA GLU A 178 1.01 1.76 -10.48
C GLU A 178 1.74 0.40 -10.53
N GLY A 179 1.03 -0.65 -10.95
CA GLY A 179 1.55 -2.02 -10.99
C GLY A 179 0.44 -3.05 -10.97
N LEU A 180 0.75 -4.25 -10.46
CA LEU A 180 -0.18 -5.36 -10.33
C LEU A 180 -0.29 -5.85 -8.88
N MET A 181 -1.46 -6.40 -8.56
CA MET A 181 -1.72 -7.21 -7.38
C MET A 181 -1.97 -8.65 -7.83
N LEU A 182 -1.38 -9.62 -7.15
CA LEU A 182 -1.62 -11.04 -7.38
C LEU A 182 -2.26 -11.59 -6.11
N HIS A 183 -3.47 -12.12 -6.22
CA HIS A 183 -4.17 -12.75 -5.12
C HIS A 183 -4.35 -14.25 -5.41
N ARG A 184 -3.88 -15.08 -4.50
CA ARG A 184 -3.94 -16.54 -4.63
C ARG A 184 -5.39 -16.99 -4.74
N ALA A 185 -5.73 -17.68 -5.83
CA ALA A 185 -7.09 -17.92 -6.27
C ALA A 185 -7.85 -18.90 -5.35
N ASP A 186 -7.14 -19.88 -4.81
CA ASP A 186 -7.65 -20.92 -3.90
C ASP A 186 -7.59 -20.52 -2.42
N ALA A 187 -7.09 -19.33 -2.09
CA ALA A 187 -6.87 -18.93 -0.71
C ALA A 187 -8.18 -18.56 0.02
N LEU A 188 -8.32 -19.08 1.24
CA LEU A 188 -9.28 -18.57 2.22
C LEU A 188 -8.88 -17.17 2.67
N TYR A 189 -9.85 -16.39 3.18
CA TYR A 189 -9.55 -15.07 3.73
C TYR A 189 -8.63 -15.21 4.94
N THR A 190 -7.56 -14.42 4.96
CA THR A 190 -6.63 -14.31 6.08
C THR A 190 -6.24 -12.86 6.28
N THR A 191 -5.73 -12.55 7.46
CA THR A 191 -5.30 -11.20 7.83
C THR A 191 -3.79 -11.16 8.00
N GLY A 192 -3.19 -9.97 7.84
CA GLY A 192 -1.75 -9.83 7.90
C GLY A 192 -1.06 -10.15 6.56
N ARG A 193 0.26 -10.36 6.63
CA ARG A 193 1.14 -10.52 5.47
C ARG A 193 1.42 -11.98 5.20
N SER A 194 1.20 -12.42 3.96
CA SER A 194 1.55 -13.77 3.49
C SER A 194 1.69 -13.77 1.97
N ASP A 195 1.99 -14.94 1.41
CA ASP A 195 1.99 -15.18 -0.03
C ASP A 195 0.59 -15.15 -0.66
N VAL A 196 -0.48 -15.12 0.14
CA VAL A 196 -1.87 -15.03 -0.35
C VAL A 196 -2.11 -13.78 -1.19
N LEU A 197 -1.47 -12.67 -0.84
CA LEU A 197 -1.58 -11.42 -1.59
C LEU A 197 -0.19 -10.83 -1.83
N LEU A 198 0.15 -10.64 -3.10
CA LEU A 198 1.42 -10.08 -3.54
C LEU A 198 1.21 -8.80 -4.33
N LYS A 199 2.14 -7.86 -4.20
CA LYS A 199 2.24 -6.67 -5.05
C LYS A 199 3.44 -6.80 -5.98
N MET A 200 3.25 -6.46 -7.24
CA MET A 200 4.29 -6.38 -8.26
C MET A 200 4.34 -4.95 -8.80
N LYS A 201 5.51 -4.31 -8.70
CA LYS A 201 5.78 -2.96 -9.21
C LYS A 201 6.87 -3.03 -10.29
N PRO A 202 6.87 -2.09 -11.25
CA PRO A 202 7.92 -2.04 -12.27
C PRO A 202 9.30 -1.83 -11.64
N TRP A 203 10.31 -2.25 -12.39
CA TRP A 203 11.69 -1.83 -12.13
C TRP A 203 11.92 -0.46 -12.77
N HIS A 204 12.68 0.37 -12.07
CA HIS A 204 13.20 1.64 -12.57
C HIS A 204 14.71 1.55 -12.62
N ASP A 205 15.29 1.92 -13.75
CA ASP A 205 16.73 2.03 -13.90
C ASP A 205 17.17 3.47 -13.64
N ALA A 206 18.30 3.63 -12.98
CA ALA A 206 18.93 4.92 -12.72
C ALA A 206 20.45 4.76 -12.67
N GLU A 207 21.14 5.89 -12.69
CA GLU A 207 22.60 5.93 -12.64
C GLU A 207 23.08 6.51 -11.31
N ALA A 208 24.26 6.05 -10.88
CA ALA A 208 24.96 6.60 -9.73
C ALA A 208 26.47 6.47 -9.90
N THR A 209 27.22 7.40 -9.31
CA THR A 209 28.68 7.36 -9.25
C THR A 209 29.12 6.54 -8.03
N VAL A 210 30.08 5.65 -8.21
CA VAL A 210 30.73 4.93 -7.10
C VAL A 210 31.60 5.90 -6.32
N ILE A 211 31.31 6.11 -5.03
CA ILE A 211 32.06 7.04 -4.17
C ILE A 211 32.92 6.34 -3.12
N ALA A 212 32.61 5.10 -2.77
CA ALA A 212 33.46 4.27 -1.90
C ALA A 212 33.14 2.77 -2.03
N HIS A 213 34.05 1.94 -1.54
CA HIS A 213 33.85 0.50 -1.39
C HIS A 213 33.65 0.15 0.08
N GLN A 214 32.75 -0.78 0.35
CA GLN A 214 32.53 -1.35 1.68
C GLN A 214 32.97 -2.80 1.68
N SER A 215 33.88 -3.16 2.59
CA SER A 215 34.36 -4.55 2.74
C SER A 215 33.22 -5.50 3.11
N GLY A 216 33.24 -6.69 2.50
CA GLY A 216 32.30 -7.75 2.78
C GLY A 216 32.55 -8.43 4.12
N LYS A 217 31.53 -9.17 4.58
CA LYS A 217 31.55 -10.00 5.78
C LYS A 217 31.16 -11.44 5.41
N GLY A 218 31.50 -12.41 6.26
CA GLY A 218 31.15 -13.82 6.04
C GLY A 218 31.80 -14.35 4.76
N LYS A 219 30.99 -14.90 3.85
CA LYS A 219 31.49 -15.42 2.55
C LYS A 219 32.17 -14.40 1.64
N TYR A 220 32.01 -13.10 1.91
CA TYR A 220 32.65 -12.02 1.15
C TYR A 220 33.78 -11.32 1.93
N THR A 221 34.33 -11.96 2.96
CA THR A 221 35.50 -11.44 3.67
C THR A 221 36.69 -11.32 2.71
N GLY A 222 37.39 -10.19 2.73
CA GLY A 222 38.48 -9.88 1.77
C GLY A 222 38.00 -9.46 0.37
N MET A 223 36.69 -9.34 0.16
CA MET A 223 36.08 -8.94 -1.12
C MET A 223 35.11 -7.76 -0.90
N LEU A 224 34.62 -7.17 -1.99
CA LEU A 224 33.59 -6.13 -1.92
C LEU A 224 32.28 -6.70 -1.33
N GLY A 225 31.79 -6.05 -0.27
CA GLY A 225 30.46 -6.27 0.29
C GLY A 225 29.40 -5.45 -0.43
N ALA A 226 29.64 -4.15 -0.59
CA ALA A 226 28.73 -3.23 -1.26
C ALA A 226 29.47 -2.00 -1.79
N LEU A 227 28.90 -1.36 -2.82
CA LEU A 227 29.34 -0.04 -3.28
C LEU A 227 28.60 1.03 -2.49
N ARG A 228 29.29 2.07 -2.01
CA ARG A 228 28.64 3.33 -1.65
C ARG A 228 28.53 4.16 -2.92
N VAL A 229 27.33 4.55 -3.30
CA VAL A 229 27.05 5.27 -4.54
C VAL A 229 26.30 6.57 -4.27
N ARG A 230 26.42 7.53 -5.19
CA ARG A 230 25.70 8.82 -5.17
C ARG A 230 24.98 9.06 -6.50
N THR A 231 23.68 9.34 -6.47
CA THR A 231 22.91 9.70 -7.68
C THR A 231 23.22 11.14 -8.12
N SER A 232 22.77 11.52 -9.33
CA SER A 232 22.86 12.90 -9.83
C SER A 232 22.21 13.94 -8.92
N GLU A 233 21.18 13.54 -8.18
CA GLU A 233 20.44 14.37 -7.23
C GLU A 233 21.11 14.43 -5.84
N GLY A 234 22.31 13.84 -5.71
CA GLY A 234 23.09 13.84 -4.45
C GLY A 234 22.65 12.80 -3.43
N VAL A 235 21.74 11.88 -3.78
CA VAL A 235 21.27 10.84 -2.86
C VAL A 235 22.33 9.74 -2.73
N GLU A 236 22.79 9.51 -1.50
CA GLU A 236 23.75 8.46 -1.19
C GLU A 236 23.11 7.22 -0.57
N PHE A 237 23.56 6.04 -0.99
CA PHE A 237 23.13 4.76 -0.44
C PHE A 237 24.14 3.63 -0.70
N MET A 238 23.95 2.50 -0.02
CA MET A 238 24.74 1.28 -0.21
C MET A 238 24.06 0.35 -1.23
N LEU A 239 24.82 -0.11 -2.22
CA LEU A 239 24.39 -1.04 -3.26
C LEU A 239 25.15 -2.36 -3.12
N GLY A 240 24.54 -3.33 -2.44
CA GLY A 240 25.14 -4.64 -2.13
C GLY A 240 24.57 -5.83 -2.91
N THR A 241 23.45 -5.65 -3.62
CA THR A 241 22.74 -6.69 -4.38
C THR A 241 22.98 -6.53 -5.88
N GLY A 242 22.94 -7.62 -6.65
CA GLY A 242 23.19 -7.61 -8.10
C GLY A 242 24.67 -7.70 -8.50
N LEU A 243 25.58 -7.61 -7.54
CA LEU A 243 27.02 -7.79 -7.77
C LEU A 243 27.35 -9.28 -7.88
N SER A 244 27.92 -9.68 -9.02
CA SER A 244 28.50 -11.02 -9.23
C SER A 244 29.77 -11.22 -8.40
N ASP A 245 30.20 -12.46 -8.21
CA ASP A 245 31.48 -12.74 -7.52
C ASP A 245 32.67 -12.13 -8.26
N ALA A 246 32.60 -11.99 -9.58
CA ALA A 246 33.61 -11.27 -10.37
C ALA A 246 33.64 -9.78 -10.01
N ASN A 247 32.48 -9.12 -9.90
CA ASN A 247 32.42 -7.74 -9.41
C ASN A 247 32.90 -7.63 -7.96
N ARG A 248 32.74 -8.68 -7.15
CA ARG A 248 33.20 -8.61 -5.75
C ARG A 248 34.71 -8.74 -5.60
N ARG A 249 35.36 -9.52 -6.47
CA ARG A 249 36.82 -9.64 -6.54
C ARG A 249 37.45 -8.42 -7.20
N ASN A 250 36.83 -7.92 -8.26
CA ASN A 250 37.27 -6.74 -9.01
C ASN A 250 36.13 -5.70 -9.05
N PRO A 251 36.01 -4.87 -8.00
CA PRO A 251 34.90 -3.93 -7.87
C PRO A 251 34.91 -2.81 -8.91
N PRO A 252 33.73 -2.33 -9.35
CA PRO A 252 33.64 -1.09 -10.12
C PRO A 252 34.46 0.03 -9.45
N PRO A 253 35.40 0.68 -10.18
CA PRO A 253 36.30 1.67 -9.60
C PRO A 253 35.54 2.84 -8.96
N ILE A 254 36.11 3.43 -7.91
CA ILE A 254 35.64 4.73 -7.40
C ILE A 254 35.71 5.75 -8.54
N GLY A 255 34.66 6.55 -8.70
CA GLY A 255 34.47 7.50 -9.80
C GLY A 255 33.72 6.93 -11.01
N SER A 256 33.61 5.60 -11.14
CA SER A 256 32.84 5.01 -12.25
C SER A 256 31.34 5.25 -12.10
N VAL A 257 30.66 5.41 -13.24
CA VAL A 257 29.19 5.48 -13.29
C VAL A 257 28.64 4.07 -13.50
N ILE A 258 27.67 3.69 -12.67
CA ILE A 258 26.98 2.41 -12.76
C ILE A 258 25.50 2.64 -13.02
N THR A 259 24.88 1.70 -13.73
CA THR A 259 23.43 1.57 -13.79
C THR A 259 22.98 0.63 -12.66
N PHE A 260 21.99 1.05 -11.89
CA PHE A 260 21.29 0.21 -10.94
C PHE A 260 19.79 0.25 -11.22
N ARG A 261 19.07 -0.77 -10.78
CA ARG A 261 17.60 -0.78 -10.82
C ARG A 261 17.00 -0.84 -9.43
N TYR A 262 15.82 -0.26 -9.26
CA TYR A 262 15.07 -0.20 -8.00
C TYR A 262 13.56 -0.28 -8.26
N ARG A 263 12.74 -0.42 -7.21
CA ARG A 263 11.26 -0.53 -7.35
C ARG A 263 10.47 0.57 -6.65
N GLU A 264 11.02 1.12 -5.58
CA GLU A 264 10.35 2.16 -4.78
C GLU A 264 11.41 3.17 -4.32
N LEU A 265 11.01 4.40 -4.03
CA LEU A 265 11.82 5.35 -3.29
C LEU A 265 11.33 5.42 -1.83
N THR A 266 12.23 5.73 -0.90
CA THR A 266 11.83 6.19 0.44
C THR A 266 11.29 7.61 0.38
N SER A 267 10.66 8.10 1.46
CA SER A 267 10.22 9.50 1.57
C SER A 267 11.35 10.54 1.40
N ARG A 268 12.61 10.12 1.54
CA ARG A 268 13.80 10.96 1.33
C ARG A 268 14.49 10.68 -0.03
N GLY A 269 13.78 10.09 -0.98
CA GLY A 269 14.29 9.82 -2.33
C GLY A 269 15.31 8.67 -2.44
N ARG A 270 15.57 7.89 -1.37
CA ARG A 270 16.49 6.74 -1.44
C ARG A 270 15.87 5.55 -2.17
N PRO A 271 16.55 4.95 -3.18
CA PRO A 271 16.10 3.72 -3.82
C PRO A 271 15.95 2.54 -2.86
N LYS A 272 14.81 1.84 -2.94
CA LYS A 272 14.52 0.58 -2.23
C LYS A 272 14.57 -0.60 -3.17
N PHE A 273 15.03 -1.72 -2.65
CA PHE A 273 15.28 -2.94 -3.42
C PHE A 273 16.25 -2.70 -4.58
N ALA A 274 17.21 -1.79 -4.38
CA ALA A 274 18.19 -1.43 -5.38
C ALA A 274 19.15 -2.60 -5.67
N SER A 275 19.42 -2.86 -6.94
CA SER A 275 20.36 -3.89 -7.39
C SER A 275 21.23 -3.35 -8.52
N PHE A 276 22.53 -3.64 -8.43
CA PHE A 276 23.50 -3.34 -9.49
C PHE A 276 23.10 -4.06 -10.77
N LEU A 277 23.16 -3.35 -11.90
CA LEU A 277 22.97 -3.92 -13.23
C LEU A 277 24.30 -4.05 -13.97
N ARG A 278 24.99 -2.93 -14.19
CA ARG A 278 26.22 -2.88 -14.97
C ARG A 278 27.01 -1.61 -14.70
N VAL A 279 28.30 -1.65 -14.99
CA VAL A 279 29.09 -0.43 -15.20
C VAL A 279 28.66 0.17 -16.53
N ARG A 280 28.50 1.50 -16.59
CA ARG A 280 28.22 2.18 -17.85
C ARG A 280 29.46 2.05 -18.73
N GLY A 281 29.28 1.51 -19.94
CA GLY A 281 30.36 1.50 -20.94
C GLY A 281 30.77 2.94 -21.23
N ILE A 282 32.09 3.16 -21.34
CA ILE A 282 32.66 4.41 -21.83
C ILE A 282 32.36 4.52 -23.32
#